data_AF-A0A0L0FDI1-F1
#
_entry.id   AF-A0A0L0FDI1-F1
#
_cell.length_a   1.000
_cell.length_b   1.000
_cell.length_c   1.000
_cell.angle_alpha   90.00
_cell.angle_beta   90.00
_cell.angle_gamma   90.00
#
_symmetry.space_group_name_H-M   'P 1'
#
loop_
_entity.id
_entity.type
_entity.pdbx_description
1 polymer ?
#
loop_
_entity_poly.entity_id
_entity_poly.type
_entity_poly.pdbx_seq_one_letter_code
_entity_poly.pdbx_strand_id
1 'polypeptide(L)'
;MRQLFLALAALEHHDTISAIERYSRLHALLPQNTHIKLQLAVSYFNARDMDEAQSLFEEVRQKEPNNLERVDYYSHILYVKKLTVWWGDALLLRDDTVCVCRAKGLFRVD
;
A
#
# COMPACT_ATOMS: atom_id res chain seq x y z
N MET A 1 3.01 21.89 -14.19
CA MET A 1 3.39 22.34 -12.83
C MET A 1 2.21 22.46 -11.87
N ARG A 2 1.13 23.19 -12.17
CA ARG A 2 -0.03 23.35 -11.25
C ARG A 2 -0.60 22.02 -10.69
N GLN A 3 -0.73 21.00 -11.52
CA GLN A 3 -1.30 19.70 -11.10
C GLN A 3 -0.41 18.98 -10.08
N LEU A 4 0.91 19.04 -10.24
CA LEU A 4 1.86 18.46 -9.28
C LEU A 4 1.79 19.18 -7.93
N PHE A 5 1.70 20.51 -7.94
CA PHE A 5 1.56 21.30 -6.72
C PHE A 5 0.26 20.94 -5.97
N LEU A 6 -0.87 20.81 -6.67
CA LEU A 6 -2.14 20.42 -6.05
C LEU A 6 -2.12 18.98 -5.51
N ALA A 7 -1.45 18.06 -6.20
CA ALA A 7 -1.30 16.68 -5.74
C ALA A 7 -0.44 16.63 -4.46
N LEU A 8 0.67 17.37 -4.43
CA LEU A 8 1.52 17.49 -3.25
C LEU A 8 0.76 18.13 -2.09
N ALA A 9 0.04 19.23 -2.32
CA ALA A 9 -0.74 19.88 -1.27
C ALA A 9 -1.82 18.95 -0.68
N ALA A 10 -2.49 18.14 -1.51
CA ALA A 10 -3.45 17.15 -1.03
C ALA A 10 -2.79 16.08 -0.15
N LEU A 11 -1.59 15.61 -0.55
CA LEU A 11 -0.83 14.63 0.21
C LEU A 11 -0.41 15.15 1.58
N GLU A 12 0.12 16.39 1.63
CA GLU A 12 0.53 17.05 2.88
C GLU A 12 -0.66 17.37 3.79
N HIS A 13 -1.85 17.59 3.23
CA HIS A 13 -3.07 17.80 3.99
C HIS A 13 -3.74 16.50 4.46
N HIS A 14 -3.12 15.35 4.20
CA HIS A 14 -3.67 14.02 4.47
C HIS A 14 -5.03 13.74 3.80
N ASP A 15 -5.37 14.48 2.73
CA ASP A 15 -6.52 14.19 1.88
C ASP A 15 -6.14 13.07 0.90
N THR A 16 -6.24 11.83 1.39
CA THR A 16 -5.80 10.63 0.68
C THR A 16 -6.57 10.40 -0.61
N ILE A 17 -7.87 10.69 -0.63
CA ILE A 17 -8.73 10.49 -1.80
C ILE A 17 -8.30 11.44 -2.93
N SER A 18 -8.19 12.74 -2.63
CA SER A 18 -7.74 13.72 -3.62
C SER A 18 -6.30 13.48 -4.06
N ALA A 19 -5.42 13.06 -3.14
CA ALA A 19 -4.02 12.76 -3.45
C ALA A 19 -3.92 11.60 -4.45
N ILE A 20 -4.62 10.49 -4.18
CA ILE A 20 -4.67 9.33 -5.08
C ILE A 20 -5.22 9.75 -6.45
N GLU A 21 -6.37 10.42 -6.51
CA GLU A 21 -6.99 10.84 -7.77
C GLU A 21 -6.03 11.68 -8.62
N ARG A 22 -5.34 12.65 -8.01
CA ARG A 22 -4.42 13.55 -8.69
C ARG A 22 -3.14 12.85 -9.13
N TYR A 23 -2.54 12.03 -8.26
CA TYR A 23 -1.34 11.27 -8.61
C TYR A 23 -1.61 10.17 -9.63
N SER A 24 -2.77 9.53 -9.62
CA SER A 24 -3.19 8.58 -10.66
C SER A 24 -3.30 9.26 -12.02
N ARG A 25 -3.90 10.46 -12.10
CA ARG A 25 -3.94 11.24 -13.35
C ARG A 25 -2.54 11.63 -13.82
N LEU A 26 -1.68 12.09 -12.90
CA LEU A 26 -0.30 12.43 -13.23
C LEU A 26 0.50 11.21 -13.71
N HIS A 27 0.27 10.04 -13.09
CA HIS A 27 0.90 8.80 -13.48
C HIS A 27 0.46 8.35 -14.89
N ALA A 28 -0.81 8.51 -15.24
CA ALA A 28 -1.30 8.23 -16.59
C ALA A 28 -0.64 9.12 -17.66
N LEU A 29 -0.34 10.38 -17.33
CA LEU A 29 0.35 11.32 -18.23
C LEU A 29 1.86 11.05 -18.31
N LEU A 30 2.46 10.60 -17.21
CA LEU A 30 3.90 10.40 -17.06
C LEU A 30 4.19 9.00 -16.50
N PRO A 31 3.88 7.93 -17.25
CA PRO A 31 3.94 6.55 -16.74
C PRO A 31 5.36 6.10 -16.42
N GLN A 32 6.36 6.70 -17.07
CA GLN A 32 7.77 6.39 -16.85
C GLN A 32 8.39 7.11 -15.65
N ASN A 33 7.72 8.11 -15.09
CA ASN A 33 8.28 8.91 -14.01
C ASN A 33 8.13 8.18 -12.67
N THR A 34 9.27 7.70 -12.16
CA THR A 34 9.36 6.94 -10.92
C THR A 34 8.97 7.77 -9.69
N HIS A 35 9.29 9.06 -9.66
CA HIS A 35 8.91 9.96 -8.57
C HIS A 35 7.38 10.03 -8.42
N ILE A 36 6.64 10.23 -9.52
CA ILE A 36 5.17 10.28 -9.48
C ILE A 36 4.58 8.94 -9.01
N LYS A 37 5.16 7.81 -9.46
CA LYS A 37 4.75 6.48 -9.00
C LYS A 37 4.98 6.31 -7.50
N LEU A 38 6.11 6.78 -6.97
CA LEU A 38 6.42 6.76 -5.55
C LEU A 38 5.48 7.66 -4.72
N GLN A 39 5.11 8.84 -5.22
CA GLN A 39 4.11 9.70 -4.56
C GLN A 39 2.73 9.02 -4.52
N LEU A 40 2.34 8.33 -5.59
CA LEU A 40 1.11 7.54 -5.62
C LEU A 40 1.16 6.41 -4.58
N ALA A 41 2.30 5.71 -4.46
CA ALA A 41 2.49 4.67 -3.45
C ALA A 41 2.35 5.21 -2.01
N VAL A 42 2.90 6.40 -1.72
CA VAL A 42 2.68 7.07 -0.43
C VAL A 42 1.22 7.44 -0.21
N SER A 43 0.53 7.88 -1.26
CA SER A 43 -0.88 8.23 -1.17
C SER A 43 -1.73 7.02 -0.75
N TYR A 44 -1.47 5.84 -1.34
CA TYR A 44 -2.08 4.57 -0.92
C TYR A 44 -1.68 4.14 0.50
N PHE A 45 -0.41 4.30 0.85
CA PHE A 45 0.06 4.03 2.21
C PHE A 45 -0.70 4.88 3.25
N ASN A 46 -0.86 6.18 2.98
CA ASN A 46 -1.62 7.09 3.83
C ASN A 46 -3.11 6.73 3.87
N ALA A 47 -3.65 6.17 2.79
CA ALA A 47 -5.01 5.62 2.73
C ALA A 47 -5.18 4.29 3.48
N ARG A 48 -4.13 3.77 4.12
CA ARG A 48 -4.06 2.45 4.78
C ARG A 48 -4.17 1.28 3.81
N ASP A 49 -4.04 1.53 2.51
CA ASP A 49 -4.07 0.50 1.49
C ASP A 49 -2.64 -0.01 1.24
N MET A 50 -2.25 -0.99 2.06
CA MET A 50 -0.88 -1.51 2.12
C MET A 50 -0.57 -2.44 0.94
N ASP A 51 -1.58 -3.06 0.35
CA ASP A 51 -1.42 -3.99 -0.78
C ASP A 51 -1.03 -3.21 -2.04
N GLU A 52 -1.81 -2.17 -2.36
CA GLU A 52 -1.62 -1.31 -3.52
C GLU A 52 -0.31 -0.51 -3.38
N ALA A 53 -0.03 0.01 -2.19
CA ALA A 53 1.22 0.70 -1.91
C ALA A 53 2.43 -0.23 -2.13
N GLN A 54 2.39 -1.47 -1.64
CA GLN A 54 3.47 -2.44 -1.84
C GLN A 54 3.71 -2.72 -3.32
N SER A 55 2.65 -2.98 -4.09
CA SER A 55 2.77 -3.28 -5.52
C SER A 55 3.53 -2.18 -6.26
N LEU A 56 3.18 -0.91 -6.01
CA LEU A 56 3.83 0.22 -6.64
C LEU A 56 5.30 0.36 -6.22
N PHE A 57 5.64 0.15 -4.94
CA PHE A 57 7.03 0.16 -4.50
C PHE A 57 7.85 -0.98 -5.10
N GLU A 58 7.28 -2.17 -5.27
CA GLU A 58 7.94 -3.30 -5.91
C GLU A 58 8.23 -3.03 -7.38
N GLU A 59 7.29 -2.44 -8.12
CA GLU A 59 7.51 -2.02 -9.51
C GLU A 59 8.66 -1.03 -9.63
N VAL A 60 8.73 -0.04 -8.71
CA VAL A 60 9.83 0.92 -8.67
C VAL A 60 11.15 0.22 -8.39
N ARG A 61 11.19 -0.67 -7.38
CA ARG A 61 12.41 -1.40 -7.02
C ARG A 61 12.92 -2.31 -8.14
N GLN A 62 12.02 -2.94 -8.92
CA GLN A 62 12.39 -3.76 -10.06
C GLN A 62 12.99 -2.93 -11.19
N LYS A 63 12.43 -1.73 -11.43
CA LYS A 63 12.88 -0.83 -12.50
C LYS A 63 14.17 -0.09 -12.13
N GLU A 64 14.26 0.38 -10.88
CA GLU A 64 15.38 1.18 -10.36
C GLU A 64 15.83 0.64 -8.99
N PRO A 65 16.63 -0.45 -8.96
CA PRO A 65 17.05 -1.08 -7.70
C PRO A 65 17.87 -0.17 -6.77
N ASN A 66 18.53 0.84 -7.33
CA ASN A 66 19.36 1.80 -6.59
C ASN A 66 18.59 3.07 -6.16
N ASN A 67 17.29 3.15 -6.43
CA ASN A 67 16.46 4.26 -6.01
C ASN A 67 16.13 4.11 -4.52
N LEU A 68 16.68 5.01 -3.70
CA LEU A 68 16.48 5.04 -2.25
C LEU A 68 15.37 6.01 -1.81
N GLU A 69 14.67 6.61 -2.76
CA GLU A 69 13.59 7.55 -2.46
C GLU A 69 12.40 6.80 -1.82
N ARG A 70 11.92 7.31 -0.68
CA ARG A 70 10.75 6.80 0.04
C ARG A 70 10.84 5.34 0.51
N VAL A 71 12.06 4.81 0.67
CA VAL A 71 12.31 3.44 1.16
C VAL A 71 11.82 3.21 2.60
N ASP A 72 11.75 4.27 3.39
CA ASP A 72 11.16 4.27 4.74
C ASP A 72 9.70 3.77 4.73
N TYR A 73 8.88 4.27 3.81
CA TYR A 73 7.49 3.81 3.64
C TYR A 73 7.43 2.33 3.26
N TYR A 74 8.23 1.92 2.30
CA TYR A 74 8.28 0.53 1.87
C TYR A 74 8.71 -0.41 2.99
N SER A 75 9.73 -0.03 3.76
CA SER A 75 10.21 -0.81 4.90
C SER A 75 9.12 -1.01 5.96
N HIS A 76 8.30 0.01 6.21
CA HIS A 76 7.19 -0.06 7.15
C HIS A 76 6.10 -1.01 6.67
N ILE A 77 5.74 -0.95 5.38
CA ILE A 77 4.77 -1.88 4.78
C ILE A 77 5.24 -3.32 4.95
N LEU A 78 6.49 -3.61 4.57
CA LEU A 78 7.05 -4.96 4.69
C LEU A 78 7.10 -5.45 6.13
N TYR A 79 7.44 -4.57 7.07
CA TYR A 79 7.47 -4.91 8.50
C TYR A 79 6.07 -5.30 9.00
N VAL A 80 5.05 -4.48 8.71
CA VAL A 80 3.67 -4.74 9.14
C VAL A 80 3.14 -6.01 8.50
N LYS A 81 3.36 -6.22 7.19
CA LYS A 81 2.92 -7.44 6.51
C LYS A 81 3.59 -8.69 7.05
N LYS A 82 4.91 -8.62 7.26
CA LYS A 82 5.64 -9.73 7.88
C LYS A 82 5.07 -10.02 9.26
N LEU A 83 4.81 -9.01 10.10
CA LEU A 83 4.12 -9.24 11.36
C LEU A 83 2.76 -9.93 11.16
N THR A 84 1.88 -9.44 10.29
CA THR A 84 0.55 -10.06 10.11
C THR A 84 0.62 -11.54 9.71
N VAL A 85 1.61 -11.94 8.91
CA VAL A 85 1.83 -13.35 8.56
C VAL A 85 2.24 -14.16 9.80
N TRP A 86 3.19 -13.65 10.58
CA TRP A 86 3.68 -14.34 11.78
C TRP A 86 2.63 -14.46 12.87
N TRP A 87 1.75 -13.45 13.03
CA TRP A 87 0.64 -13.52 13.97
C TRP A 87 -0.46 -14.47 13.50
N GLY A 88 -0.73 -14.54 12.18
CA GLY A 88 -1.62 -15.53 11.59
C GLY A 88 -1.12 -16.96 11.80
N ASP A 89 0.16 -17.19 11.51
CA ASP A 89 0.82 -18.49 11.69
C ASP A 89 0.94 -18.88 13.17
N ALA A 90 1.21 -17.91 14.06
CA ALA A 90 1.27 -18.14 15.51
C ALA A 90 -0.12 -18.43 16.11
N LEU A 91 -1.21 -17.90 15.54
CA LEU A 91 -2.57 -18.28 15.90
C LEU A 91 -2.87 -19.71 15.40
N LEU A 92 -2.47 -20.03 14.16
CA LEU A 92 -2.63 -21.37 13.58
C LEU A 92 -1.81 -22.44 14.33
N LEU A 93 -0.64 -22.09 14.88
CA LEU A 93 0.19 -22.99 15.70
C LEU A 93 -0.37 -23.26 17.11
N ARG A 94 -1.37 -22.48 17.57
CA ARG A 94 -1.99 -22.67 18.90
C ARG A 94 -3.32 -23.42 18.87
N ASP A 95 -3.91 -23.62 17.70
CA ASP A 95 -5.26 -24.15 17.56
C ASP A 95 -5.30 -25.48 16.79
N ASP A 96 -4.80 -26.57 17.41
CA ASP A 96 -5.24 -27.93 17.05
C ASP A 96 -6.69 -28.22 17.51
N THR A 97 -7.40 -27.23 18.08
CA THR A 97 -8.76 -27.39 18.61
C THR A 97 -9.76 -26.28 18.25
N VAL A 98 -9.40 -25.26 17.47
CA VAL A 98 -10.34 -24.18 17.12
C VAL A 98 -10.46 -24.02 15.60
N CYS A 99 -11.59 -24.49 15.06
CA CYS A 99 -12.04 -24.18 13.71
C CYS A 99 -12.17 -22.65 13.54
N VAL A 100 -11.28 -22.06 12.76
CA VAL A 100 -11.31 -20.63 12.42
C VAL A 100 -12.51 -20.34 11.51
N CYS A 101 -13.62 -19.94 12.12
CA CYS A 101 -14.82 -19.41 11.46
C CYS A 101 -14.61 -17.97 10.95
N ARG A 102 -13.55 -17.69 10.18
CA ARG A 102 -13.35 -16.33 9.67
C ARG A 102 -12.82 -16.27 8.25
N ALA A 103 -13.63 -16.72 7.30
CA ALA A 103 -13.73 -16.08 6.00
C ALA A 103 -15.01 -16.52 5.26
N LYS A 104 -15.81 -15.53 4.86
CA LYS A 104 -16.91 -15.61 3.87
C LYS A 104 -18.19 -16.27 4.38
N GLY A 105 -19.22 -15.43 4.55
CA GLY A 105 -20.52 -15.83 5.04
C GLY A 105 -21.09 -17.05 4.32
N LEU A 106 -21.62 -17.99 5.10
CA LEU A 106 -22.63 -18.94 4.71
C LEU A 106 -23.30 -19.44 5.99
N PHE A 107 -24.61 -19.18 6.06
CA PHE A 107 -25.56 -19.85 6.94
C PHE A 107 -25.38 -21.37 6.87
N ARG A 108 -25.47 -22.06 8.01
CA ARG A 108 -26.44 -23.15 8.14
C ARG A 108 -26.79 -23.48 9.59
N VAL A 109 -28.07 -23.80 9.69
CA VAL A 109 -28.86 -24.31 10.80
C VAL A 109 -28.41 -25.75 11.09
N ASP A 110 -28.17 -26.07 12.36
CA ASP A 110 -28.92 -27.06 13.15
C ASP A 110 -28.47 -27.00 14.62
#